data_AF-A0A920EPP1-F1
#
_entry.id   AF-A0A920EPP1-F1
#
_cell.length_a   1.000
_cell.length_b   1.000
_cell.length_c   1.000
_cell.angle_alpha   90.00
_cell.angle_beta   90.00
_cell.angle_gamma   90.00
#
_symmetry.space_group_name_H-M   'P 1'
#
loop_
_entity.id
_entity.type
_entity.pdbx_description
1 polymer ?
#
loop_
_entity_poly.entity_id
_entity_poly.type
_entity_poly.pdbx_seq_one_letter_code
_entity_poly.pdbx_strand_id
1 'polypeptide(L)' 'MGAGRAASVVQAIQNTGLIMGDRLEAVSKGEMEPIADNTTAAGREKNRRIEIEISYED' A
#
# COMPACT_ATOMS: atom_id res chain seq x y z
N MET A 1 -11.29 2.73 -2.67
CA MET A 1 -10.21 2.90 -3.68
C MET A 1 -8.82 2.52 -3.16
N GLY A 2 -8.42 2.89 -1.94
CA GLY A 2 -7.11 2.50 -1.36
C GLY A 2 -6.91 0.99 -1.18
N ALA A 3 -7.89 0.30 -0.58
CA ALA A 3 -7.84 -1.16 -0.38
C ALA A 3 -7.66 -1.95 -1.69
N GLY A 4 -8.30 -1.52 -2.78
CA GLY A 4 -8.13 -2.15 -4.09
C GLY A 4 -6.70 -2.04 -4.62
N ARG A 5 -6.03 -0.90 -4.40
CA ARG A 5 -4.63 -0.73 -4.82
C ARG A 5 -3.68 -1.58 -3.98
N ALA A 6 -3.88 -1.63 -2.67
CA ALA A 6 -3.10 -2.49 -1.78
C ALA A 6 -3.25 -3.97 -2.18
N ALA A 7 -4.48 -4.41 -2.46
CA ALA A 7 -4.74 -5.77 -2.93
C ALA A 7 -4.06 -6.07 -4.27
N SER A 8 -4.08 -5.13 -5.23
CA SER A 8 -3.38 -5.30 -6.51
C SER A 8 -1.86 -5.44 -6.35
N VAL A 9 -1.25 -4.73 -5.39
CA VAL A 9 0.18 -4.85 -5.09
C VAL A 9 0.50 -6.21 -4.48
N VAL A 10 -0.30 -6.67 -3.52
CA VAL A 10 -0.14 -8.02 -2.95
C VAL A 10 -0.25 -9.09 -4.03
N GLN A 11 -1.25 -9.00 -4.90
CA GLN A 11 -1.42 -9.95 -6.01
C GLN A 11 -0.23 -9.90 -6.98
N ALA A 12 0.29 -8.72 -7.31
CA ALA A 12 1.48 -8.59 -8.15
C ALA A 12 2.71 -9.24 -7.52
N ILE A 13 2.91 -9.10 -6.21
CA ILE A 13 4.01 -9.73 -5.47
C ILE A 13 3.82 -11.26 -5.45
N GLN A 14 2.61 -11.75 -5.14
CA GLN A 14 2.31 -13.18 -5.15
C GLN A 14 2.58 -13.82 -6.53
N ASN A 15 2.24 -13.12 -7.61
CA ASN A 15 2.48 -13.59 -8.97
C ASN A 15 3.98 -13.74 -9.33
N THR A 16 4.89 -13.15 -8.57
CA THR A 16 6.34 -13.40 -8.73
C THR A 16 6.75 -14.80 -8.29
N GLY A 17 5.95 -15.46 -7.43
CA GLY A 17 6.27 -16.76 -6.84
C GLY A 17 7.39 -16.73 -5.80
N LEU A 18 7.94 -15.56 -5.46
CA LEU A 18 9.08 -15.42 -4.55
C LEU A 18 8.66 -15.36 -3.07
N ILE A 19 7.42 -14.95 -2.79
CA ILE A 19 6.90 -14.78 -1.43
C ILE A 19 5.57 -15.54 -1.32
N MET A 20 5.45 -16.37 -0.29
CA MET A 20 4.22 -17.10 0.00
C MET A 20 3.10 -16.11 0.40
N GLY A 21 1.88 -16.38 -0.06
CA GLY A 21 0.76 -15.44 0.07
C GLY A 21 0.31 -15.20 1.51
N ASP A 22 0.55 -16.15 2.42
CA ASP A 22 0.31 -16.06 3.86
C ASP A 22 1.24 -15.07 4.58
N ARG A 23 2.35 -14.67 3.93
CA ARG A 23 3.29 -13.66 4.44
C ARG A 23 2.96 -12.24 3.98
N LEU A 24 1.87 -12.04 3.26
CA LEU A 24 1.50 -10.76 2.67
C LEU A 24 0.11 -10.33 3.13
N GLU A 25 0.00 -9.09 3.58
CA GLU A 25 -1.27 -8.48 4.00
C GLU A 25 -1.52 -7.18 3.22
N ALA A 26 -2.75 -6.99 2.74
CA ALA A 26 -3.17 -5.76 2.08
C ALA A 26 -3.91 -4.85 3.08
N VAL A 27 -3.23 -3.82 3.57
CA VAL A 27 -3.81 -2.84 4.51
C VAL A 27 -4.13 -1.53 3.79
N SER A 28 -5.25 -0.88 4.14
CA SER A 28 -5.58 0.46 3.65
C SER A 28 -5.79 1.43 4.81
N LYS A 29 -4.95 2.47 4.88
CA LYS A 29 -5.06 3.54 5.89
C LYS A 29 -6.04 4.67 5.52
N GLY A 30 -6.75 4.54 4.40
CA GLY A 30 -7.68 5.58 3.92
C GLY A 30 -7.00 6.94 3.74
N GLU A 31 -7.70 8.01 4.08
CA GLU A 31 -7.19 9.39 4.05
C GLU A 31 -6.63 9.85 5.41
N MET A 32 -6.47 8.95 6.38
CA MET A 32 -6.18 9.33 7.77
C MET A 32 -4.73 9.76 8.01
N GLU A 33 -3.82 9.46 7.08
CA GLU A 33 -2.40 9.82 7.18
C GLU A 33 -1.87 10.46 5.86
N PRO A 34 -2.30 11.68 5.53
CA PRO A 34 -1.77 12.40 4.37
C PRO A 34 -0.33 12.85 4.63
N ILE A 35 0.54 12.71 3.63
CA ILE A 35 1.93 13.25 3.69
C ILE A 35 2.04 14.63 3.05
N ALA A 36 0.97 15.10 2.41
CA ALA A 36 0.90 16.39 1.75
C ALA A 36 -0.53 16.94 1.80
N ASP A 37 -0.68 18.22 1.47
CA ASP A 37 -1.98 18.89 1.46
C ASP A 37 -2.93 18.34 0.38
N ASN A 38 -4.05 17.74 0.80
CA ASN A 38 -5.09 17.18 -0.08
C ASN A 38 -5.84 18.24 -0.91
N THR A 39 -5.74 19.53 -0.57
CA THR A 39 -6.43 20.59 -1.31
C THR A 39 -5.75 20.88 -2.65
N THR A 40 -4.45 20.63 -2.75
CA THR A 40 -3.67 20.89 -3.98
C THR A 40 -3.60 19.65 -4.89
N ALA A 41 -3.53 19.86 -6.22
CA ALA A 41 -3.36 18.75 -7.16
C ALA A 41 -2.06 17.96 -6.91
N ALA A 42 -0.96 18.68 -6.66
CA ALA A 42 0.34 18.10 -6.35
C ALA A 42 0.33 17.32 -5.02
N GLY A 43 -0.35 17.80 -3.99
CA GLY A 43 -0.46 17.09 -2.71
C GLY A 43 -1.35 15.84 -2.81
N ARG A 44 -2.47 15.90 -3.55
CA ARG A 44 -3.25 14.69 -3.87
C ARG A 44 -2.44 13.66 -4.64
N GLU A 45 -1.56 14.09 -5.55
CA GLU A 45 -0.67 13.18 -6.25
C GLU A 45 0.32 12.50 -5.32
N LYS A 46 0.97 13.26 -4.43
CA LYS A 46 1.85 12.69 -3.40
C LYS A 46 1.11 11.73 -2.45
N ASN A 47 -0.15 12.01 -2.13
CA ASN A 47 -0.95 11.16 -1.24
C ASN A 47 -1.46 9.87 -1.93
N ARG A 48 -1.43 9.76 -3.26
CA ARG A 48 -1.69 8.50 -3.98
C ARG A 48 -0.47 7.58 -3.93
N ARG A 49 -0.09 7.13 -2.73
CA ARG A 49 1.09 6.28 -2.50
C ARG A 49 0.72 4.88 -2.00
N ILE A 50 1.65 3.96 -2.16
CA ILE A 50 1.67 2.64 -1.54
C ILE A 50 2.90 2.60 -0.63
N GLU A 51 2.72 2.11 0.59
CA GLU A 51 3.80 1.82 1.53
C GLU A 51 3.88 0.31 1.73
N ILE A 52 5.10 -0.21 1.88
CA ILE A 52 5.36 -1.62 2.16
C ILE A 52 6.13 -1.67 3.46
N GLU A 53 5.58 -2.33 4.46
CA GLU A 53 6.20 -2.57 5.76
C GLU A 53 6.60 -4.03 5.86
N ILE A 54 7.78 -4.29 6.42
CA ILE A 54 8.32 -5.64 6.58
C ILE A 54 8.68 -5.82 8.05
N SER A 55 7.98 -6.74 8.72
CA SER A 55 8.28 -7.17 10.08
C SER A 55 8.95 -8.55 10.05
N TYR A 56 9.86 -8.75 11.00
CA TYR A 56 10.51 -10.03 11.27
C TYR A 56 10.29 -10.35 12.75
N GLU A 57 9.84 -11.56 13.05
CA GLU A 57 9.84 -12.08 14.41
C GLU A 57 11.20 -12.75 14.65
N ASP A 58 11.89 -12.37 15.72
CA ASP A 58 13.18 -12.93 16.15
C ASP A 58 13.03 -14.36 16.72
#